data_AF-A0A8I0SZS0-F1
#
_entry.id   AF-A0A8I0SZS0-F1
#
_cell.length_a   1.000
_cell.length_b   1.000
_cell.length_c   1.000
_cell.angle_alpha   90.00
_cell.angle_beta   90.00
_cell.angle_gamma   90.00
#
_symmetry.space_group_name_H-M   'P 1'
#
loop_
_entity.id
_entity.type
_entity.pdbx_description
1 polymer ?
#
loop_
_entity_poly.entity_id
_entity_poly.type
_entity_poly.pdbx_seq_one_letter_code
_entity_poly.pdbx_strand_id
1 'polypeptide(L)'
;MPHAVKKQLINSSRTLDLEGEFARPENSHYLVLSLEKLPELLSRTENRLTRYVFKPSLLFFVRSSELHFARWGEIDWQQKLWIILEE
;
A
#
# COMPACT_ATOMS: atom_id res chain seq x y z
N MET A 1 -15.40 15.16 -8.78
CA MET A 1 -16.40 16.21 -9.10
C MET A 1 -15.84 17.49 -9.74
N PRO A 2 -14.67 18.06 -9.35
CA PRO A 2 -14.21 19.33 -9.94
C PRO A 2 -13.97 19.24 -11.46
N HIS A 3 -13.54 18.08 -11.95
CA HIS A 3 -13.41 17.80 -13.38
C HIS A 3 -14.74 17.88 -14.15
N ALA A 4 -15.86 17.46 -13.54
CA ALA A 4 -17.18 17.50 -14.18
C ALA A 4 -17.76 18.92 -14.22
N VAL A 5 -17.52 19.73 -13.18
CA VAL A 5 -17.85 21.17 -13.18
C VAL A 5 -17.02 21.91 -14.23
N LYS A 6 -15.71 21.62 -14.33
CA LYS A 6 -14.83 22.21 -15.35
C LYS A 6 -15.27 21.83 -16.78
N LYS A 7 -15.83 20.64 -16.95
CA LYS A 7 -16.42 20.18 -18.21
C LYS A 7 -17.88 20.61 -18.43
N GLN A 8 -18.44 21.45 -17.55
CA GLN A 8 -19.83 21.93 -17.61
C GLN A 8 -20.89 20.82 -17.62
N LEU A 9 -20.54 19.62 -17.13
CA LEU A 9 -21.47 18.50 -17.01
C LEU A 9 -22.43 18.70 -15.81
N ILE A 10 -22.00 19.51 -14.84
CA ILE A 10 -22.77 19.92 -13.66
C ILE A 10 -22.43 21.37 -13.31
N ASN A 11 -23.42 22.10 -12.80
CA ASN A 11 -23.30 23.55 -12.57
C ASN A 11 -22.46 23.90 -11.33
N SER A 12 -22.41 23.02 -10.34
CA SER A 12 -21.63 23.23 -9.12
C SER A 12 -21.30 21.90 -8.43
N SER A 13 -20.19 21.86 -7.69
CA SER A 13 -19.81 20.70 -6.88
C SER A 13 -20.38 20.86 -5.48
N ARG A 14 -21.30 19.98 -5.07
CA ARG A 14 -21.77 19.94 -3.67
C ARG A 14 -20.66 19.66 -2.66
N THR A 15 -19.51 19.18 -3.10
CA THR A 15 -18.33 18.97 -2.24
C THR A 15 -17.57 20.26 -1.90
N LEU A 16 -17.83 21.38 -2.59
CA LEU A 16 -17.21 22.67 -2.22
C LEU A 16 -17.71 23.16 -0.86
N ASP A 17 -19.01 22.97 -0.59
CA ASP A 17 -19.61 23.33 0.70
C ASP A 17 -19.14 22.42 1.86
N LEU A 18 -18.54 21.27 1.53
CA LEU A 18 -18.01 20.32 2.51
C LEU A 18 -16.54 20.62 2.88
N GLU A 19 -15.87 21.58 2.23
CA GLU A 19 -14.49 21.96 2.57
C GLU A 19 -14.46 22.62 3.95
N GLY A 20 -13.99 21.85 4.95
CA GLY A 20 -13.86 22.30 6.33
C GLY A 20 -15.03 21.95 7.25
N GLU A 21 -16.14 21.40 6.74
CA GLU A 21 -17.23 20.86 7.58
C GLU A 21 -16.81 19.62 8.37
N PHE A 22 -15.88 18.83 7.80
CA PHE A 22 -15.32 17.68 8.48
C PHE A 22 -14.04 18.07 9.21
N ALA A 23 -13.98 17.81 10.51
CA ALA A 23 -12.74 17.86 11.26
C ALA A 23 -11.72 16.92 10.58
N ARG A 24 -10.50 17.42 10.36
CA ARG A 24 -9.40 16.58 9.86
C ARG A 24 -9.29 15.37 10.80
N PRO A 25 -9.22 14.13 10.28
CA PRO A 25 -9.01 12.97 11.13
C PRO A 25 -7.83 13.26 12.05
N GLU A 26 -8.03 13.09 13.36
CA GLU A 26 -6.92 13.23 14.29
C GLU A 26 -5.83 12.27 13.82
N ASN A 27 -4.61 12.79 13.64
CA ASN A 27 -3.49 11.96 13.18
C ASN A 27 -3.15 10.98 14.32
N SER A 28 -3.82 9.84 14.35
CA SER A 28 -3.48 8.77 15.25
C SER A 28 -2.13 8.21 14.81
N HIS A 29 -1.12 8.30 15.68
CA HIS A 29 0.12 7.55 15.48
C HIS A 29 -0.21 6.05 15.49
N TYR A 30 -0.14 5.40 14.34
CA TYR A 30 -0.27 3.95 14.27
C TYR A 30 0.85 3.30 15.09
N LEU A 31 0.50 2.29 15.87
CA LEU A 31 1.48 1.52 16.64
C LEU A 31 2.49 0.90 15.69
N VAL A 32 3.75 1.28 15.84
CA VAL A 32 4.86 0.73 15.06
C VAL A 32 5.26 -0.60 15.68
N LEU A 33 5.39 -1.64 14.85
CA LEU A 33 5.93 -2.92 15.29
C LEU A 33 7.43 -2.75 15.58
N SER A 34 7.83 -2.94 16.83
CA SER A 34 9.24 -2.96 17.22
C SER A 34 9.98 -4.11 16.52
N LEU A 35 11.23 -3.87 16.08
CA LEU A 35 12.06 -4.85 15.38
C LEU A 35 12.21 -6.17 16.16
N GLU A 36 12.31 -6.08 17.49
CA GLU A 36 12.43 -7.21 18.43
C GLU A 36 11.24 -8.17 18.38
N LYS A 37 10.07 -7.69 17.94
CA LYS A 37 8.83 -8.48 17.84
C LYS A 37 8.67 -9.15 16.47
N LEU A 38 9.51 -8.87 15.48
CA LEU A 38 9.44 -9.52 14.16
C LEU A 38 9.60 -11.05 14.22
N PRO A 39 10.54 -11.63 15.00
CA PRO A 39 10.66 -13.07 15.10
C PRO A 39 9.38 -13.73 15.65
N GLU A 40 8.75 -13.07 16.63
CA GLU A 40 7.47 -13.51 17.19
C GLU A 40 6.33 -13.42 16.17
N LEU A 41 6.24 -12.33 15.40
CA LEU A 41 5.25 -12.19 14.34
C LEU A 41 5.40 -13.33 13.30
N LEU A 42 6.63 -13.61 12.89
CA LEU A 42 6.92 -14.64 11.88
C LEU A 42 6.71 -16.06 12.41
N SER A 43 6.83 -16.29 13.72
CA SER A 43 6.58 -17.60 14.33
C SER A 43 5.08 -17.87 14.52
N ARG A 44 4.29 -16.83 14.83
CA ARG A 44 2.82 -16.92 14.96
C ARG A 44 2.08 -17.00 13.62
N THR A 45 2.74 -16.72 12.51
CA THR A 45 2.12 -16.80 11.18
C THR A 45 2.04 -18.25 10.71
N GLU A 46 0.89 -18.90 10.89
CA GLU A 46 0.67 -20.30 10.51
C GLU A 46 0.58 -20.50 9.00
N ASN A 47 0.08 -19.51 8.26
CA ASN A 47 -0.05 -19.60 6.81
C ASN A 47 1.33 -19.46 6.12
N ARG A 48 1.75 -20.53 5.45
CA ARG A 48 3.02 -20.60 4.73
C ARG A 48 3.16 -19.51 3.66
N LEU A 49 2.10 -19.23 2.90
CA LEU A 49 2.11 -18.18 1.87
C LEU A 49 2.34 -16.81 2.50
N THR A 50 1.58 -16.48 3.55
CA THR A 50 1.73 -15.22 4.27
C THR A 50 3.16 -15.06 4.83
N ARG A 51 3.74 -16.15 5.34
CA ARG A 51 5.12 -16.15 5.82
C ARG A 51 6.15 -15.92 4.70
N TYR A 52 5.91 -16.44 3.50
CA TYR A 52 6.77 -16.18 2.34
C TYR A 52 6.61 -14.77 1.80
N VAL A 53 5.41 -14.17 1.89
CA VAL A 53 5.15 -12.78 1.48
C VAL A 53 5.76 -11.77 2.45
N PHE A 54 5.73 -12.05 3.77
CA PHE A 54 6.34 -11.14 4.75
C PHE A 54 7.85 -10.97 4.57
N LYS A 55 8.57 -12.02 4.18
CA LYS A 55 10.03 -11.94 4.01
C LYS A 55 10.48 -10.87 2.99
N PRO A 56 10.01 -10.87 1.73
CA PRO A 56 10.33 -9.83 0.77
C PRO A 56 9.78 -8.46 1.18
N SER A 57 8.60 -8.37 1.82
CA SER A 57 8.12 -7.09 2.37
C SER A 57 9.09 -6.51 3.40
N LEU A 58 9.70 -7.35 4.25
CA LEU A 58 10.65 -6.91 5.28
C LEU A 58 12.07 -6.65 4.74
N LEU A 59 12.48 -7.38 3.70
CA LEU A 59 13.84 -7.28 3.13
C LEU A 59 13.95 -6.21 2.04
N PHE A 60 12.92 -6.10 1.19
CA PHE A 60 12.91 -5.23 0.02
C PHE A 60 11.93 -4.06 0.15
N PHE A 61 11.18 -3.99 1.25
CA PHE A 61 10.18 -2.92 1.52
C PHE A 61 9.09 -2.81 0.44
N VAL A 62 8.79 -3.93 -0.21
CA VAL A 62 7.79 -4.03 -1.25
C VAL A 62 6.39 -3.93 -0.64
N ARG A 63 5.55 -3.11 -1.26
CA ARG A 63 4.17 -2.84 -0.83
C ARG A 63 3.30 -4.08 -1.07
N SER A 64 2.20 -4.17 -0.32
CA SER A 64 1.26 -5.28 -0.49
C SER A 64 0.67 -5.38 -1.90
N SER A 65 0.40 -4.25 -2.56
CA SER A 65 -0.08 -4.21 -3.94
C SER A 65 0.96 -4.74 -4.93
N GLU A 66 2.22 -4.34 -4.78
CA GLU A 66 3.33 -4.81 -5.63
C GLU A 66 3.52 -6.32 -5.51
N LEU A 67 3.46 -6.87 -4.29
CA LEU A 67 3.52 -8.32 -4.07
C LEU A 67 2.31 -9.08 -4.62
N HIS A 68 1.13 -8.46 -4.57
CA HIS A 68 -0.10 -9.10 -5.07
C HIS A 68 -0.10 -9.24 -6.59
N PHE A 69 0.47 -8.26 -7.30
CA PHE A 69 0.52 -8.24 -8.76
C PHE A 69 1.83 -8.77 -9.36
N ALA A 70 2.79 -9.14 -8.52
CA ALA A 70 4.10 -9.65 -8.92
C ALA A 70 4.02 -10.81 -9.91
N ARG A 71 4.85 -10.77 -10.96
CA ARG A 71 4.90 -11.80 -12.01
C ARG A 71 6.28 -12.43 -12.08
N TRP A 72 6.35 -13.72 -12.40
CA TRP A 72 7.64 -14.42 -12.56
C TRP A 72 8.55 -13.79 -13.63
N GLY A 73 7.98 -13.12 -14.64
CA GLY A 73 8.75 -12.42 -15.68
C GLY A 73 9.46 -11.14 -15.22
N GLU A 74 9.14 -10.63 -14.03
CA GLU A 74 9.78 -9.44 -13.44
C GLU A 74 11.11 -9.78 -12.74
N ILE A 75 11.37 -11.06 -12.47
CA ILE A 75 12.54 -11.52 -11.72
C ILE A 75 13.61 -12.01 -12.69
N ASP A 76 14.70 -11.26 -12.77
CA ASP A 76 15.93 -11.70 -13.44
C ASP A 76 16.80 -12.47 -12.43
N TRP A 77 16.77 -13.80 -12.54
CA TRP A 77 17.57 -14.68 -11.68
C TRP A 77 19.07 -14.64 -11.97
N GLN A 78 19.48 -14.24 -13.18
CA GLN A 78 20.90 -14.17 -13.57
C GLN A 78 21.55 -12.93 -12.96
N GLN A 79 20.86 -11.79 -13.03
CA GLN A 79 21.30 -10.53 -12.44
C GLN A 79 20.89 -10.38 -10.97
N LYS A 80 20.08 -11.31 -10.44
CA LYS A 80 19.50 -11.27 -9.07
C LYS A 80 18.71 -9.98 -8.84
N LEU A 81 17.95 -9.56 -9.84
CA LEU A 81 17.19 -8.32 -9.84
C LEU A 81 15.70 -8.64 -9.91
N TRP A 82 14.90 -7.91 -9.15
CA TRP A 82 13.44 -7.89 -9.31
C TRP A 82 13.03 -6.49 -9.77
N ILE A 83 12.42 -6.42 -10.96
CA ILE A 83 11.98 -5.18 -11.59
C ILE A 83 10.47 -5.03 -11.36
N ILE A 84 10.09 -4.15 -10.44
CA ILE A 84 8.70 -3.83 -10.15
C ILE A 84 8.30 -2.63 -11.02
N LEU A 85 7.32 -2.81 -11.90
CA LEU A 85 6.80 -1.73 -12.74
C LEU A 85 5.67 -1.01 -11.99
N GLU A 86 5.69 0.32 -11.98
CA GLU A 86 4.51 1.10 -11.59
C GLU A 86 3.53 1.12 -12.78
N GLU A 87 2.30 0.65 -12.56
CA GLU A 87 1.16 0.91 -13.46
C GLU A 87 0.60 2.32 -13.24
#